data_AF-Q1NAI5-F1
#
_entry.id   AF-Q1NAI5-F1
#
_cell.length_a   1.000
_cell.length_b   1.000
_cell.length_c   1.000
_cell.angle_alpha   90.00
_cell.angle_beta   90.00
_cell.angle_gamma   90.00
#
_symmetry.space_group_name_H-M   'P 1'
#
loop_
_entity.id
_entity.type
_entity.pdbx_description
1 polymer ?
#
loop_
_entity_poly.entity_id
_entity_poly.type
_entity_poly.pdbx_seq_one_letter_code
_entity_poly.pdbx_strand_id
1 'polypeptide(L)' 'MLTAVTMALEAGVPTKTHILNLLYRLVDGKPISTPPVTAPQALKLVSEPMANVERYDDLRKEKRHAS' A
#
# COMPACT_ATOMS: atom_id res chain seq x y z
N MET A 1 24.61 -5.29 15.41
CA MET A 1 23.98 -4.92 14.13
C MET A 1 23.19 -6.11 13.52
N LEU A 2 22.34 -6.79 14.32
CA LEU A 2 21.48 -7.89 13.83
C LEU A 2 20.00 -7.71 14.22
N THR A 3 19.67 -6.69 15.02
CA THR A 3 18.36 -6.50 15.65
C THR A 3 17.21 -6.53 14.64
N ALA A 4 17.34 -5.83 13.51
CA ALA A 4 16.30 -5.82 12.47
C ALA A 4 16.03 -7.22 11.86
N VAL A 5 17.06 -8.06 11.75
CA VAL A 5 16.93 -9.42 11.20
C VAL A 5 16.23 -10.33 12.22
N THR A 6 16.64 -10.26 13.49
CA THR A 6 15.99 -11.00 14.59
C THR A 6 14.50 -10.66 14.67
N MET A 7 14.16 -9.37 14.65
CA MET A 7 12.75 -8.92 14.70
C MET A 7 11.93 -9.41 13.50
N ALA A 8 12.54 -9.44 12.31
CA ALA A 8 11.86 -9.94 11.11
C ALA A 8 11.57 -11.44 11.17
N LEU A 9 12.48 -12.21 11.79
CA LEU A 9 12.30 -13.64 12.03
C LEU A 9 11.20 -13.90 13.07
N GLU A 10 11.19 -13.15 14.17
CA GLU A 10 10.16 -13.24 15.22
C GLU A 10 8.77 -12.87 14.70
N ALA A 11 8.68 -11.88 13.80
CA ALA A 11 7.43 -11.52 13.14
C ALA A 11 6.95 -12.55 12.10
N GLY A 12 7.77 -13.55 11.75
CA GLY A 12 7.46 -14.52 10.70
C GLY A 12 7.50 -13.93 9.28
N VAL A 13 8.06 -12.72 9.11
CA VAL A 13 8.15 -12.01 7.83
C VAL A 13 9.60 -11.63 7.51
N PRO A 14 10.54 -12.60 7.35
CA PRO A 14 11.96 -12.35 7.13
C PRO A 14 12.27 -11.93 5.68
N THR A 15 11.50 -10.99 5.14
CA THR A 15 11.72 -10.46 3.79
C THR A 15 12.74 -9.33 3.82
N LYS A 16 13.52 -9.18 2.74
CA LYS A 16 14.48 -8.07 2.56
C LYS A 16 13.84 -6.71 2.85
N THR A 17 12.65 -6.47 2.31
CA THR A 17 11.92 -5.20 2.48
C THR A 17 11.54 -4.97 3.93
N HIS A 18 11.07 -5.99 4.64
CA HIS A 18 10.71 -5.87 6.06
C HIS A 18 11.94 -5.56 6.93
N ILE A 19 13.05 -6.25 6.70
CA ILE A 19 14.33 -6.02 7.41
C ILE A 19 14.83 -4.58 7.18
N LEU A 20 14.82 -4.10 5.93
CA LEU A 20 15.24 -2.72 5.61
C LEU A 20 14.35 -1.67 6.27
N ASN A 21 13.04 -1.90 6.32
CA ASN A 21 12.10 -1.00 7.01
C ASN A 21 12.32 -0.98 8.52
N LEU A 22 12.60 -2.13 9.13
CA LEU A 22 12.93 -2.22 10.56
C LEU A 22 14.24 -1.50 10.87
N LEU A 23 15.28 -1.71 10.06
CA LEU A 23 16.56 -1.02 10.21
C LEU A 23 16.38 0.49 10.09
N TYR A 24 15.64 0.95 9.09
CA TYR A 24 15.32 2.36 8.91
C TYR A 24 14.63 2.96 10.15
N ARG A 25 13.63 2.27 10.71
CA ARG A 25 12.93 2.73 11.93
C ARG A 25 13.83 2.76 13.17
N LEU A 26 14.68 1.74 13.33
CA LEU A 26 15.64 1.65 14.44
C LEU A 26 16.68 2.77 14.40
N VAL A 27 17.11 3.20 13.21
CA VAL A 27 18.09 4.28 13.03
C VAL A 27 17.45 5.66 13.18
N ASP A 28 16.27 5.86 12.59
CA ASP A 28 15.56 7.16 12.63
C ASP A 28 14.77 7.39 13.93
N GLY A 29 14.77 6.44 14.87
CA GLY A 29 13.98 6.52 16.11
C GLY A 29 12.46 6.46 15.88
N LYS A 30 12.03 6.01 14.70
CA LYS A 30 10.61 5.87 14.38
C LYS A 30 10.03 4.64 15.09
N PRO A 31 8.74 4.68 15.48
CA PRO A 31 8.11 3.55 16.13
C PRO A 31 8.18 2.30 15.24
N ILE A 32 8.68 1.20 15.83
CA ILE A 32 8.84 -0.07 15.11
C ILE A 32 7.48 -0.71 14.88
N SER A 33 6.62 -0.68 15.89
CA SER A 33 5.22 -1.07 15.75
C SER A 33 4.45 0.01 15.01
N THR A 34 3.75 -0.36 13.94
CA THR A 34 2.74 0.52 13.36
C THR A 34 1.61 0.66 14.36
N PRO A 35 1.21 1.88 14.74
CA PRO A 35 0.05 2.06 15.60
C PRO A 35 -1.17 1.39 14.95
N PRO A 36 -2.06 0.77 15.74
CA PRO A 36 -3.32 0.26 15.22
C PRO A 36 -4.04 1.39 14.48
N VAL A 37 -4.37 1.16 13.22
CA VAL A 37 -5.20 2.11 12.48
C VAL A 37 -6.64 1.89 12.92
N THR A 38 -7.25 2.91 13.51
CA THR A 38 -8.70 2.91 13.72
C THR A 38 -9.36 2.96 12.35
N ALA A 39 -9.87 1.82 11.89
CA ALA A 39 -10.66 1.78 10.68
C ALA A 39 -11.88 2.70 10.86
N PRO A 40 -12.21 3.54 9.88
CA PRO A 40 -13.47 4.25 9.92
C PRO A 40 -14.62 3.24 9.99
N GLN A 41 -15.74 3.67 10.55
CA GLN A 41 -16.98 2.90 10.50
C GLN A 41 -17.25 2.44 9.06
N ALA A 42 -17.74 1.21 8.90
CA ALA A 42 -18.00 0.63 7.59
C ALA A 42 -18.86 1.58 6.75
N LEU A 43 -18.32 2.02 5.63
CA LEU A 43 -19.03 2.89 4.71
C LEU A 43 -20.14 2.09 4.04
N LYS A 44 -21.35 2.67 4.00
CA LYS A 44 -22.46 2.15 3.21
C LYS A 44 -22.48 2.87 1.87
N LEU A 45 -22.70 2.13 0.80
CA LEU A 45 -22.98 2.73 -0.50
C LEU A 45 -24.32 3.47 -0.41
N VAL A 46 -24.28 4.80 -0.48
CA VAL A 46 -25.48 5.66 -0.55
C VAL A 46 -25.94 5.79 -2.00
N SER A 47 -25.00 5.78 -2.94
CA SER A 47 -25.23 5.72 -4.38
C SER A 47 -24.52 4.51 -4.94
N GLU A 48 -25.18 3.80 -5.84
CA GLU A 48 -24.53 2.76 -6.62
C GLU A 48 -23.50 3.42 -7.55
N PRO A 49 -22.26 2.89 -7.62
CA PRO A 49 -21.27 3.41 -8.55
C PRO A 49 -21.74 3.16 -9.98
N MET A 50 -21.79 4.23 -10.78
CA MET A 50 -22.03 4.10 -12.21
C MET A 50 -20.77 3.56 -12.88
N ALA A 51 -20.92 2.57 -13.75
CA ALA A 51 -19.85 2.08 -14.61
C ALA A 51 -19.57 3.07 -15.75
N ASN A 52 -19.25 4.34 -15.44
CA ASN A 52 -18.94 5.35 -16.44
C ASN A 52 -17.53 5.07 -17.02
N VAL A 53 -17.51 4.64 -18.28
CA VAL A 53 -16.30 4.37 -19.07
C VAL A 53 -16.01 5.45 -20.10
N GLU A 54 -16.81 6.52 -20.18
CA GLU A 54 -16.73 7.57 -21.20
C GLU A 54 -15.32 8.17 -21.27
N ARG A 55 -14.70 8.43 -20.12
CA ARG A 55 -13.31 8.93 -20.04
C ARG A 55 -12.31 8.00 -20.73
N TYR A 56 -12.49 6.69 -20.60
CA TYR A 56 -11.62 5.70 -21.24
C TYR A 56 -11.94 5.57 -22.72
N ASP A 57 -13.21 5.64 -23.11
CA ASP A 57 -13.63 5.60 -24.51
C ASP A 57 -13.06 6.77 -25.30
N ASP A 58 -13.05 7.98 -24.73
CA ASP A 58 -12.49 9.17 -25.39
C ASP A 58 -10.98 9.05 -25.55
N LEU A 59 -10.27 8.58 -24.53
CA LEU A 59 -8.83 8.30 -24.64
C LEU A 59 -8.52 7.21 -25.69
N ARG A 60 -9.44 6.27 -25.91
CA ARG A 60 -9.31 5.21 -26.92
C ARG A 60 -9.56 5.72 -28.34
N LYS A 61 -10.46 6.70 -28.50
CA LYS A 61 -10.73 7.36 -29.78
C LYS A 61 -9.54 8.18 -30.26
N GLU A 62 -8.86 8.91 -29.35
CA GLU A 62 -7.68 9.72 -29.68
C GLU A 62 -6.50 8.90 -30.22
N LYS A 63 -6.36 7.64 -29.79
CA LYS A 63 -5.26 6.74 -30.19
C LYS A 63 -5.53 5.90 -31.43
N ARG A 64 -6.58 6.20 -32.21
CA ARG A 64 -6.75 5.62 -33.55
C ARG A 64 -5.75 6.27 -34.50
N HIS A 65 -4.46 5.93 -34.35
CA HIS A 65 -3.52 6.05 -35.46
C HIS A 65 -3.97 5.02 -36.50
N ALA A 66 -4.61 5.51 -37.56
CA ALA A 66 -4.95 4.71 -38.72
C ALA A 66 -3.68 4.09 -39.32
N SER A 67 -3.89 2.89 -39.88
CA SER A 67 -2.97 1.98 -40.55
C SER A 67 -1.77 2.58 -41.28
#